data_AF-A0A0C3AS40-F1
#
_entry.id   AF-A0A0C3AS40-F1
#
_cell.length_a   1.000
_cell.length_b   1.000
_cell.length_c   1.000
_cell.angle_alpha   90.00
_cell.angle_beta   90.00
_cell.angle_gamma   90.00
#
_symmetry.space_group_name_H-M   'P 1'
#
loop_
_entity.id
_entity.type
_entity.pdbx_description
1 polymer ?
#
loop_
_entity_poly.entity_id
_entity_poly.type
_entity_poly.pdbx_seq_one_letter_code
_entity_poly.pdbx_strand_id
1 'polypeptide(L)'
;MPCVKDLLDNRRSIDSVVLFGIESHVCILQTALDLLEQNYQVHVLADGVSSCNREEVPIALAQIQQAGGCVTTSETVVFQFQQTTESPQWKSMFPIMKEEKGNTAKAVRKLVQFRSAL
;
A
#
# COMPACT_ATOMS: atom_id res chain seq x y z
N MET A 1 -5.85 1.99 -17.41
CA MET A 1 -5.67 3.44 -17.64
C MET A 1 -4.52 3.69 -18.62
N PRO A 2 -4.78 4.17 -19.85
CA PRO A 2 -3.73 4.30 -20.89
C PRO A 2 -2.54 5.17 -20.47
N CYS A 3 -2.80 6.34 -19.86
CA CYS A 3 -1.73 7.26 -19.46
C CYS A 3 -0.82 6.72 -18.32
N VAL A 4 -1.37 5.91 -17.41
CA VAL A 4 -0.58 5.29 -16.34
C VAL A 4 0.26 4.16 -16.90
N LYS A 5 -0.29 3.37 -17.82
CA LYS A 5 0.45 2.32 -18.52
C LYS A 5 1.63 2.92 -19.29
N ASP A 6 1.41 4.00 -20.04
CA ASP A 6 2.49 4.70 -20.75
C ASP A 6 3.56 5.19 -19.78
N LEU A 7 3.19 5.68 -18.59
CA LEU A 7 4.14 6.08 -17.55
C LEU A 7 4.96 4.90 -17.02
N LEU A 8 4.34 3.73 -16.83
CA LEU A 8 5.01 2.53 -16.35
C LEU A 8 5.93 1.93 -17.42
N ASP A 9 5.50 1.89 -18.68
CA ASP A 9 6.26 1.36 -19.81
C ASP A 9 7.47 2.24 -20.18
N ASN A 10 7.33 3.57 -20.05
CA ASN A 10 8.37 4.51 -20.46
C ASN A 10 9.38 4.88 -19.35
N ARG A 11 9.17 4.43 -18.11
CA ARG A 11 10.19 4.55 -17.05
C ARG A 11 10.99 3.26 -16.98
N ARG A 12 12.32 3.37 -16.93
CA ARG A 12 13.20 2.21 -16.78
C ARG A 12 12.90 1.49 -15.45
N SER A 13 12.62 0.19 -15.57
CA SER A 13 12.61 -0.83 -14.51
C SER A 13 11.77 -0.50 -13.27
N ILE A 14 10.46 -0.33 -13.45
CA ILE A 14 9.52 -0.38 -12.31
C ILE A 14 9.06 -1.83 -12.17
N ASP A 15 9.45 -2.49 -11.09
CA ASP A 15 9.06 -3.88 -10.82
C ASP A 15 8.00 -3.99 -9.73
N SER A 16 7.86 -2.94 -8.90
CA SER A 16 6.97 -2.93 -7.74
C SER A 16 6.14 -1.64 -7.68
N VAL A 17 4.89 -1.76 -7.22
CA VAL A 17 3.95 -0.65 -7.06
C VAL A 17 3.42 -0.63 -5.63
N VAL A 18 3.50 0.53 -4.97
CA VAL A 18 2.82 0.79 -3.70
C VAL A 18 1.49 1.47 -4.00
N LEU A 19 0.38 0.83 -3.62
CA LEU A 19 -0.99 1.27 -3.92
C LEU A 19 -1.77 1.57 -2.65
N PHE A 20 -2.47 2.70 -2.64
CA PHE A 20 -3.36 3.14 -1.55
C PHE A 20 -4.38 4.15 -2.07
N GLY A 21 -5.47 4.37 -1.35
CA GLY A 21 -6.55 5.30 -1.74
C GLY A 21 -7.96 4.73 -1.58
N ILE A 22 -8.88 5.24 -2.39
CA ILE A 22 -10.31 4.91 -2.37
C ILE A 22 -10.82 4.72 -3.81
N GLU A 23 -11.88 3.98 -4.06
CA GLU A 23 -12.63 3.12 -3.13
C GLU A 23 -12.01 1.71 -3.09
N SER A 24 -11.98 1.07 -1.91
CA SER A 24 -11.28 -0.21 -1.69
C SER A 24 -11.68 -1.31 -2.69
N HIS A 25 -12.98 -1.51 -2.87
CA HIS A 25 -13.58 -2.57 -3.69
C HIS A 25 -13.75 -2.18 -5.17
N VAL A 26 -13.47 -0.92 -5.53
CA VAL A 26 -13.60 -0.42 -6.89
C VAL A 26 -12.21 -0.13 -7.45
N CYS A 27 -11.69 1.07 -7.21
CA CYS A 27 -10.46 1.54 -7.83
C CYS A 27 -9.24 0.77 -7.30
N ILE A 28 -9.18 0.49 -5.99
CA ILE A 28 -8.01 -0.19 -5.41
C ILE A 28 -7.95 -1.65 -5.84
N LEU A 29 -9.07 -2.38 -5.71
CA LEU A 29 -9.16 -3.78 -6.16
C LEU A 29 -8.87 -3.92 -7.66
N GLN A 30 -9.57 -3.18 -8.53
CA GLN A 30 -9.39 -3.31 -9.98
C GLN A 30 -7.97 -2.91 -10.42
N THR A 31 -7.42 -1.82 -9.87
CA THR A 31 -6.04 -1.41 -10.19
C THR A 31 -5.03 -2.44 -9.72
N ALA A 32 -5.21 -3.04 -8.54
CA ALA A 32 -4.31 -4.08 -8.06
C ALA A 32 -4.34 -5.32 -8.97
N LEU A 33 -5.52 -5.78 -9.38
CA LEU A 33 -5.67 -6.92 -10.28
C LEU A 33 -5.04 -6.64 -11.65
N ASP A 34 -5.30 -5.48 -12.25
CA ASP A 34 -4.71 -5.08 -13.54
C ASP A 34 -3.17 -5.05 -13.50
N LEU A 35 -2.59 -4.60 -12.38
CA LEU A 35 -1.14 -4.55 -12.18
C LEU A 35 -0.55 -5.95 -11.96
N LEU A 36 -1.24 -6.80 -11.21
CA LEU A 36 -0.82 -8.19 -10.98
C LEU A 36 -0.84 -9.00 -12.29
N GLU A 37 -1.86 -8.83 -13.14
CA GLU A 37 -1.90 -9.46 -14.47
C GLU A 37 -0.74 -9.04 -15.37
N GLN A 38 -0.22 -7.83 -15.16
CA GLN A 38 0.96 -7.31 -15.86
C GLN A 38 2.29 -7.71 -15.20
N ASN A 39 2.26 -8.59 -14.19
CA ASN A 39 3.41 -9.11 -13.44
C ASN A 39 4.15 -8.08 -12.57
N TYR A 40 3.48 -6.99 -12.16
CA TYR A 40 4.05 -6.09 -11.15
C TYR A 40 3.91 -6.69 -9.75
N GLN A 41 4.87 -6.40 -8.88
CA GLN A 41 4.76 -6.68 -7.44
C GLN A 41 3.90 -5.59 -6.79
N VAL A 42 2.66 -5.91 -6.43
CA VAL A 42 1.73 -4.93 -5.86
C VAL A 42 1.74 -4.99 -4.33
N HIS A 43 2.06 -3.87 -3.68
CA HIS A 43 1.99 -3.67 -2.23
C HIS A 43 0.84 -2.72 -1.89
N VAL A 44 -0.20 -3.20 -1.21
CA VAL A 44 -1.36 -2.38 -0.84
C VAL A 44 -1.27 -1.95 0.62
N LEU A 45 -1.33 -0.65 0.88
CA LEU A 45 -1.24 -0.09 2.24
C LEU A 45 -2.61 -0.16 2.94
N ALA A 46 -2.82 -1.12 3.81
CA ALA A 46 -4.09 -1.29 4.54
C ALA A 46 -4.47 -0.04 5.37
N ASP A 47 -3.48 0.69 5.88
CA ASP A 47 -3.62 1.95 6.62
C ASP A 47 -3.71 3.19 5.72
N GLY A 48 -3.74 3.01 4.40
CA GLY A 48 -3.99 4.05 3.39
C GLY A 48 -5.20 3.76 2.50
N VAL A 49 -5.95 2.70 2.78
CA VAL A 49 -7.13 2.29 1.99
C VAL A 49 -8.40 2.53 2.79
N SER A 50 -9.43 3.08 2.13
CA SER A 50 -10.74 3.22 2.75
C SER A 50 -11.88 3.06 1.74
N SER A 51 -13.11 3.01 2.25
CA SER A 51 -14.31 3.00 1.44
C SER A 51 -15.48 3.66 2.16
N CYS A 52 -16.47 4.12 1.39
CA CYS A 52 -17.74 4.61 1.91
C CYS A 52 -18.43 3.56 2.80
N ASN A 53 -18.37 2.29 2.40
CA ASN A 53 -18.80 1.13 3.20
C ASN A 53 -17.55 0.46 3.78
N ARG A 54 -17.32 0.58 5.09
CA ARG A 54 -16.07 0.10 5.71
C ARG A 54 -15.91 -1.41 5.65
N GLU A 55 -17.03 -2.13 5.61
CA GLU A 55 -17.12 -3.57 5.50
C GLU A 55 -16.50 -4.10 4.20
N GLU A 56 -16.46 -3.28 3.15
CA GLU A 56 -15.87 -3.63 1.85
C GLU A 56 -14.33 -3.64 1.88
N VAL A 57 -13.71 -2.91 2.79
CA VAL A 57 -12.25 -2.79 2.89
C VAL A 57 -11.58 -4.15 3.13
N PRO A 58 -11.91 -4.91 4.19
CA PRO A 58 -11.27 -6.21 4.43
C PRO A 58 -11.56 -7.23 3.32
N ILE A 59 -12.74 -7.18 2.69
CA ILE A 59 -13.12 -8.08 1.59
C ILE A 59 -12.24 -7.82 0.36
N ALA A 60 -12.08 -6.55 -0.03
CA ALA A 60 -11.22 -6.15 -1.14
C ALA A 60 -9.75 -6.49 -0.87
N LEU A 61 -9.23 -6.18 0.32
CA LEU A 61 -7.85 -6.50 0.69
C LEU A 61 -7.58 -8.01 0.68
N ALA A 62 -8.52 -8.83 1.15
CA ALA A 62 -8.40 -10.28 1.11
C ALA A 62 -8.37 -10.82 -0.34
N GLN A 63 -9.19 -10.27 -1.23
CA GLN A 63 -9.16 -10.63 -2.66
C GLN A 63 -7.83 -10.27 -3.31
N ILE A 64 -7.29 -9.08 -3.05
CA ILE A 64 -5.98 -8.66 -3.55
C ILE A 64 -4.88 -9.61 -3.04
N GLN A 65 -4.93 -9.97 -1.76
CA GLN A 65 -3.98 -10.91 -1.18
C GLN A 65 -4.06 -12.29 -1.84
N GLN A 66 -5.27 -12.81 -2.07
CA GLN A 66 -5.49 -14.09 -2.74
C GLN A 66 -5.02 -14.08 -4.21
N ALA A 67 -5.11 -12.94 -4.88
CA ALA A 67 -4.60 -12.74 -6.24
C ALA A 67 -3.06 -12.62 -6.31
N GLY A 68 -2.36 -12.60 -5.18
CA GLY A 68 -0.89 -12.53 -5.11
C GLY A 68 -0.34 -11.15 -4.72
N GLY A 69 -1.20 -10.18 -4.42
CA GLY A 69 -0.79 -8.88 -3.89
C GLY A 69 -0.32 -8.96 -2.43
N CYS A 70 0.63 -8.11 -2.05
CA CYS A 70 1.10 -7.97 -0.68
C CYS A 70 0.29 -6.90 0.05
N VAL A 71 -0.56 -7.30 1.00
CA VAL A 71 -1.21 -6.34 1.92
C VAL A 71 -0.24 -6.03 3.06
N THR A 72 0.10 -4.75 3.21
CA THR A 72 1.12 -4.25 4.16
C THR A 72 0.67 -2.91 4.77
N THR A 73 1.55 -2.20 5.48
CA THR A 73 1.28 -0.86 6.03
C THR A 73 2.31 0.16 5.55
N SER A 74 1.95 1.45 5.64
CA SER A 74 2.84 2.55 5.29
C SER A 74 4.17 2.48 6.06
N GLU A 75 4.12 2.20 7.37
CA GLU A 75 5.29 2.08 8.22
C GLU A 75 6.19 0.91 7.79
N THR A 76 5.61 -0.26 7.47
CA THR A 76 6.37 -1.41 6.97
C THR A 76 7.08 -1.10 5.66
N VAL A 77 6.40 -0.44 4.70
CA VAL A 77 7.01 -0.09 3.41
C VAL A 77 8.17 0.89 3.57
N VAL A 78 8.02 1.89 4.43
CA VAL A 78 9.09 2.86 4.72
C VAL A 78 10.33 2.14 5.29
N PHE A 79 10.14 1.21 6.22
CA PHE A 79 11.25 0.42 6.76
C PHE A 79 11.86 -0.56 5.75
N GLN A 80 11.07 -1.13 4.84
CA GLN A 80 11.57 -1.98 3.76
C GLN A 80 12.48 -1.21 2.79
N PHE A 81 12.15 0.04 2.47
CA PHE A 81 13.02 0.89 1.65
C PHE A 81 14.33 1.24 2.35
N GLN A 82 14.31 1.37 3.67
CA GLN A 82 15.49 1.80 4.42
C GLN A 82 16.62 0.76 4.40
N GLN A 83 16.30 -0.54 4.42
CA GLN A 83 17.20 -1.72 4.47
C GLN A 83 18.24 -1.75 5.61
N THR A 84 18.94 -0.65 5.89
CA THR A 84 19.92 -0.45 6.97
C THR A 84 19.76 0.93 7.60
N THR A 85 19.88 1.02 8.92
CA THR A 85 19.86 2.30 9.66
C THR A 85 21.15 3.12 9.50
N GLU A 86 22.16 2.58 8.82
CA GLU A 86 23.46 3.24 8.61
C GLU A 86 23.47 4.15 7.38
N SER A 87 22.42 4.12 6.56
CA SER A 87 22.40 4.90 5.32
C SER A 87 22.31 6.41 5.59
N PRO A 88 23.01 7.26 4.80
CA PRO A 88 22.87 8.71 4.89
C PRO A 88 21.42 9.19 4.73
N GLN A 89 20.62 8.50 3.92
CA GLN A 89 19.21 8.79 3.70
C GLN A 89 18.35 8.54 4.95
N TRP A 90 18.75 7.58 5.81
CA TRP A 90 18.05 7.31 7.07
C TRP A 90 17.98 8.54 7.96
N LYS A 91 19.09 9.28 8.05
CA LYS A 91 19.20 10.46 8.92
C LYS A 91 18.20 11.55 8.53
N SER A 92 17.81 11.61 7.26
CA SER A 92 16.80 12.54 6.75
C SER A 92 15.37 12.00 6.91
N MET A 93 15.16 10.68 6.82
CA MET A 93 13.83 10.07 6.91
C MET A 93 13.36 9.85 8.35
N PHE A 94 14.28 9.49 9.26
CA PHE A 94 13.96 9.18 10.64
C PHE A 94 13.28 10.32 11.43
N PRO A 95 13.65 11.61 11.26
CA PRO A 95 12.92 12.72 11.87
C PRO A 95 11.45 12.77 11.42
N ILE A 96 11.18 12.55 10.14
CA ILE A 96 9.82 12.55 9.58
C ILE A 96 9.00 11.42 10.21
N MET A 97 9.58 10.22 10.34
CA MET A 97 8.89 9.10 10.99
C MET A 97 8.57 9.38 12.46
N LYS A 98 9.45 10.07 13.17
CA LYS A 98 9.21 10.48 14.57
C LYS A 98 8.05 11.48 14.66
N GLU A 99 8.03 12.46 13.78
CA GLU A 99 6.98 13.48 13.71
C GLU A 99 5.62 12.84 13.37
N GLU A 100 5.60 11.95 12.39
CA GLU A 100 4.39 11.29 11.89
C GLU A 100 3.92 10.09 12.73
N LYS A 101 4.64 9.70 13.78
CA LYS A 101 4.30 8.55 14.64
C LYS A 101 2.87 8.61 15.15
N GLY A 102 2.42 9.79 15.56
CA GLY A 102 1.06 10.00 16.08
C GLY A 102 -0.02 9.82 15.00
N ASN A 103 0.26 10.28 13.78
CA ASN A 103 -0.66 10.18 12.65
C ASN A 103 -0.74 8.75 12.11
N THR A 104 0.41 8.10 11.98
CA THR A 104 0.52 6.68 11.59
C THR A 104 -0.30 5.79 12.53
N ALA A 105 -0.11 5.96 13.85
CA ALA A 105 -0.88 5.21 14.85
C ALA A 105 -2.39 5.45 14.77
N LYS A 106 -2.82 6.69 14.46
CA LYS A 106 -4.25 7.02 14.27
C LYS A 106 -4.80 6.37 12.99
N ALA A 107 -4.06 6.43 11.88
CA ALA A 107 -4.45 5.85 10.60
C ALA A 107 -4.65 4.34 10.71
N VAL A 108 -3.65 3.63 11.26
CA VAL A 108 -3.72 2.18 11.49
C VAL A 108 -4.95 1.82 12.35
N ARG A 109 -5.15 2.47 13.50
CA ARG A 109 -6.32 2.18 14.37
C ARG A 109 -7.67 2.46 13.68
N LYS A 110 -7.70 3.43 12.78
CA LYS A 110 -8.95 3.86 12.13
C LYS A 110 -9.31 2.99 10.94
N LEU A 111 -8.33 2.65 10.11
CA LEU A 111 -8.52 1.99 8.82
C LEU A 111 -8.26 0.49 8.90
N VAL A 112 -7.30 0.07 9.72
CA VAL A 112 -6.94 -1.33 9.91
C VAL A 112 -7.72 -1.89 11.10
N GLN A 113 -9.00 -2.18 10.84
CA GLN A 113 -9.86 -2.85 11.80
C GLN A 113 -10.04 -4.31 11.38
N PHE A 114 -8.99 -5.12 11.57
CA PHE A 114 -9.18 -6.56 11.59
C PHE A 114 -10.03 -6.88 12.82
N ARG A 115 -11.36 -6.95 12.66
CA ARG A 115 -12.16 -7.70 13.61
C ARG A 115 -11.59 -9.10 13.57
N SER A 116 -11.09 -9.59 14.71
CA SER A 116 -10.56 -10.93 14.87
C SER A 116 -11.55 -11.93 14.27
N ALA A 117 -11.28 -12.37 13.05
CA ALA A 117 -11.84 -13.57 12.47
C ALA A 117 -10.76 -14.65 12.67
N LEU A 118 -10.58 -15.00 13.94
CA LEU A 118 -10.07 -16.28 14.42
C LEU A 118 -11.08 -16.78 15.46
#